data_AF-A0A1I0HGM3-F1
#
_entry.id   AF-A0A1I0HGM3-F1
#
_cell.length_a   1.000
_cell.length_b   1.000
_cell.length_c   1.000
_cell.angle_alpha   90.00
_cell.angle_beta   90.00
_cell.angle_gamma   90.00
#
_symmetry.space_group_name_H-M   'P 1'
#
loop_
_entity.id
_entity.type
_entity.pdbx_description
1 polymer ?
#
loop_
_entity_poly.entity_id
_entity_poly.type
_entity_poly.pdbx_seq_one_letter_code
_entity_poly.pdbx_strand_id
1 'polypeptide(L)'
;MPKIFLIGEIFSRNIGVKLGKEDSNPKNDKLNRKKRSNNVYVIILKIKGEIKIMKKIKYLAIALTVLFMLVSLTACGGGDAAPANNAVKDDLKDYINNHAVTNFVPLNEEIVIHYTEAVQTGDGDVLATVLKENLIRNALLFEELEAYTPETTEVQELHNIFFKAVEIRELAYVDILLVLTDLDAEEEDINAAFDMLDESDNLFIEFSTKMDAMRKDLGL
;
A
#
# COMPACT_ATOMS: atom_id res chain seq x y z
N MET A 1 14.99 18.33 4.17
CA MET A 1 15.53 17.14 4.86
C MET A 1 14.59 15.98 4.53
N PRO A 2 15.05 14.90 3.89
CA PRO A 2 14.15 13.85 3.42
C PRO A 2 13.66 13.01 4.61
N LYS A 3 12.34 12.79 4.68
CA LYS A 3 11.64 12.04 5.75
C LYS A 3 12.11 10.58 5.87
N ILE A 4 12.74 10.03 4.83
CA ILE A 4 13.35 8.69 4.78
C ILE A 4 14.37 8.49 5.92
N PHE A 5 15.06 9.55 6.37
CA PHE A 5 16.04 9.46 7.44
C PHE A 5 15.42 9.21 8.82
N LEU A 6 14.17 9.66 9.04
CA LEU A 6 13.44 9.44 10.29
C LEU A 6 12.95 7.99 10.43
N ILE A 7 12.55 7.35 9.33
CA ILE A 7 12.09 5.96 9.33
C ILE A 7 13.27 5.01 9.61
N GLY A 8 14.44 5.25 9.02
CA GLY A 8 15.65 4.47 9.30
C GLY A 8 16.17 4.58 10.75
N GLU A 9 16.03 5.75 11.39
CA GLU A 9 16.35 5.91 12.82
C GLU A 9 15.32 5.26 13.75
N ILE A 10 14.01 5.30 13.41
CA ILE A 10 12.96 4.58 14.16
C ILE A 10 13.18 3.07 14.04
N PHE A 11 13.47 2.57 12.84
CA PHE A 11 13.75 1.15 12.57
C PHE A 11 14.97 0.67 13.36
N SER A 12 16.05 1.45 13.42
CA SER A 12 17.27 1.09 14.15
C SER A 12 17.12 1.19 15.68
N ARG A 13 16.41 2.21 16.20
CA ARG A 13 16.27 2.42 17.65
C ARG A 13 15.21 1.55 18.31
N ASN A 14 14.07 1.30 17.67
CA ASN A 14 13.00 0.50 18.31
C ASN A 14 13.20 -1.01 18.15
N ILE A 15 13.68 -1.48 17.00
CA ILE A 15 13.89 -2.91 16.75
C ILE A 15 15.16 -3.41 17.45
N GLY A 16 16.24 -2.62 17.42
CA GLY A 16 17.51 -2.95 18.09
C GLY A 16 17.39 -3.02 19.63
N VAL A 17 16.48 -2.26 20.23
CA VAL A 17 16.27 -2.24 21.69
C VAL A 17 15.33 -3.36 22.15
N LYS A 18 14.29 -3.73 21.37
CA LYS A 18 13.38 -4.84 21.72
C LYS A 18 13.99 -6.22 21.52
N LEU A 19 14.95 -6.40 20.61
CA LEU A 19 15.62 -7.69 20.38
C LEU A 19 16.74 -8.01 21.37
N GLY A 20 17.10 -7.08 22.27
CA GLY A 20 18.31 -7.16 23.10
C GLY A 20 18.19 -7.79 24.48
N LYS A 21 17.04 -8.34 24.88
CA LYS A 21 16.88 -8.98 26.21
C LYS A 21 16.12 -10.30 26.12
N GLU A 22 16.78 -11.33 25.60
CA GLU A 22 16.35 -12.71 25.83
C GLU A 22 16.75 -13.13 27.26
N ASP A 23 15.79 -13.11 28.18
CA ASP A 23 15.90 -13.87 29.43
C ASP A 23 15.85 -15.36 29.08
N SER A 24 17.00 -16.04 29.15
CA SER A 24 17.22 -17.43 28.76
C SER A 24 16.58 -18.47 29.71
N ASN A 25 15.40 -18.19 30.26
CA ASN A 25 14.67 -19.11 31.13
C ASN A 25 13.72 -19.99 30.28
N PRO A 26 13.93 -21.32 30.21
CA PRO A 26 13.16 -22.22 29.34
C PRO A 26 11.66 -22.32 29.66
N LYS A 27 11.22 -21.91 30.86
CA LYS A 27 9.79 -21.78 31.18
C LYS A 27 9.18 -20.50 30.60
N ASN A 28 9.91 -19.38 30.63
CA ASN A 28 9.50 -18.14 29.98
C ASN A 28 9.51 -18.30 28.46
N ASP A 29 10.48 -19.02 27.90
CA ASP A 29 10.54 -19.30 26.47
C ASP A 29 9.29 -20.07 25.97
N LYS A 30 8.85 -21.13 26.67
CA LYS A 30 7.60 -21.84 26.32
C LYS A 30 6.35 -20.96 26.44
N LEU A 31 6.27 -20.13 27.47
CA LEU A 31 5.13 -19.22 27.68
C LEU A 31 5.10 -18.11 26.61
N ASN A 32 6.27 -17.57 26.27
CA ASN A 32 6.48 -16.59 25.21
C ASN A 32 6.14 -17.18 23.85
N ARG A 33 6.59 -18.41 23.53
CA ARG A 33 6.18 -19.09 22.28
C ARG A 33 4.67 -19.29 22.20
N LYS A 34 4.02 -19.64 23.32
CA LYS A 34 2.55 -19.81 23.37
C LYS A 34 1.80 -18.48 23.19
N LYS A 35 2.28 -17.39 23.83
CA LYS A 35 1.73 -16.04 23.60
C LYS A 35 1.92 -15.59 22.14
N ARG A 36 3.12 -15.76 21.55
CA ARG A 36 3.37 -15.44 20.12
C ARG A 36 2.38 -16.20 19.23
N SER A 37 2.24 -17.50 19.47
CA SER A 37 1.31 -18.33 18.72
C SER A 37 -0.14 -17.87 18.86
N ASN A 38 -0.56 -17.37 20.03
CA ASN A 38 -1.90 -16.83 20.25
C ASN A 38 -2.11 -15.48 19.56
N ASN A 39 -1.15 -14.55 19.65
CA ASN A 39 -1.24 -13.25 18.96
C ASN A 39 -1.28 -13.45 17.44
N VAL A 40 -0.38 -14.30 16.93
CA VAL A 40 -0.39 -14.72 15.53
C VAL A 40 -1.74 -15.34 15.17
N TYR A 41 -2.33 -16.19 16.01
CA TYR A 41 -3.65 -16.77 15.76
C TYR A 41 -4.79 -15.74 15.76
N VAL A 42 -4.80 -14.75 16.66
CA VAL A 42 -5.78 -13.65 16.69
C VAL A 42 -5.64 -12.79 15.43
N ILE A 43 -4.41 -12.42 15.07
CA ILE A 43 -4.09 -11.68 13.84
C ILE A 43 -4.56 -12.48 12.64
N ILE A 44 -4.22 -13.77 12.52
CA ILE A 44 -4.65 -14.66 11.43
C ILE A 44 -6.17 -14.82 11.40
N LEU A 45 -6.86 -14.92 12.54
CA LEU A 45 -8.32 -15.04 12.59
C LEU A 45 -9.00 -13.74 12.15
N LYS A 46 -8.47 -12.58 12.56
CA LYS A 46 -8.97 -11.27 12.17
C LYS A 46 -8.72 -11.01 10.69
N ILE A 47 -7.50 -11.26 10.24
CA ILE A 47 -7.11 -11.36 8.84
C ILE A 47 -8.06 -12.29 8.08
N LYS A 48 -8.32 -13.53 8.53
CA LYS A 48 -9.24 -14.46 7.84
C LYS A 48 -10.70 -14.00 7.84
N GLY A 49 -11.16 -13.35 8.91
CA GLY A 49 -12.48 -12.76 9.01
C GLY A 49 -12.68 -11.59 8.05
N GLU A 50 -11.70 -10.69 7.99
CA GLU A 50 -11.72 -9.51 7.13
C GLU A 50 -11.38 -9.81 5.68
N ILE A 51 -10.44 -10.72 5.39
CA ILE A 51 -10.18 -11.27 4.04
C ILE A 51 -11.50 -11.76 3.43
N LYS A 52 -12.34 -12.47 4.19
CA LYS A 52 -13.57 -13.07 3.66
C LYS A 52 -14.59 -12.01 3.22
N ILE A 53 -14.53 -10.82 3.81
CA ILE A 53 -15.40 -9.67 3.53
C ILE A 53 -14.74 -8.75 2.48
N MET A 54 -13.46 -8.43 2.62
CA MET A 54 -12.66 -7.61 1.69
C MET A 54 -12.44 -8.26 0.31
N LYS A 55 -12.23 -9.58 0.22
CA LYS A 55 -11.97 -10.28 -1.06
C LYS A 55 -13.11 -10.21 -2.06
N LYS A 56 -14.36 -10.12 -1.60
CA LYS A 56 -15.51 -10.13 -2.51
C LYS A 56 -15.82 -8.75 -3.09
N ILE A 57 -15.42 -7.68 -2.42
CA ILE A 57 -15.86 -6.31 -2.76
C ILE A 57 -14.69 -5.46 -3.26
N LYS A 58 -13.52 -5.51 -2.61
CA LYS A 58 -12.38 -4.63 -2.94
C LYS A 58 -11.53 -5.14 -4.12
N TYR A 59 -11.22 -6.44 -4.18
CA TYR A 59 -10.43 -7.02 -5.29
C TYR A 59 -11.19 -7.04 -6.61
N LEU A 60 -12.51 -7.20 -6.57
CA LEU A 60 -13.36 -7.10 -7.75
C LEU A 60 -13.34 -5.66 -8.28
N ALA A 61 -13.35 -4.65 -7.40
CA ALA A 61 -13.32 -3.24 -7.77
C ALA A 61 -11.95 -2.77 -8.30
N ILE A 62 -10.85 -3.17 -7.65
CA ILE A 62 -9.48 -2.82 -8.07
C ILE A 62 -9.09 -3.55 -9.36
N ALA A 63 -9.40 -4.85 -9.50
CA ALA A 63 -9.15 -5.56 -10.75
C ALA A 63 -10.04 -5.04 -11.91
N LEU A 64 -11.28 -4.60 -11.64
CA LEU A 64 -12.14 -3.97 -12.65
C LEU A 64 -11.65 -2.59 -13.08
N THR A 65 -11.14 -1.76 -12.16
CA THR A 65 -10.60 -0.43 -12.49
C THR A 65 -9.31 -0.53 -13.30
N VAL A 66 -8.40 -1.42 -12.93
CA VAL A 66 -7.16 -1.67 -13.71
C VAL A 66 -7.46 -2.28 -15.09
N LEU A 67 -8.41 -3.22 -15.18
CA LEU A 67 -8.85 -3.78 -16.46
C LEU A 67 -9.52 -2.72 -17.35
N PHE A 68 -10.26 -1.77 -16.77
CA PHE A 68 -10.88 -0.66 -17.52
C PHE A 68 -9.84 0.37 -18.01
N MET A 69 -8.78 0.63 -17.23
CA MET A 69 -7.64 1.46 -17.68
C MET A 69 -6.94 0.86 -18.90
N LEU A 70 -6.69 -0.46 -18.90
CA LEU A 70 -6.07 -1.18 -20.03
C LEU A 70 -6.94 -1.20 -21.30
N VAL A 71 -8.26 -1.26 -21.16
CA VAL A 71 -9.20 -1.37 -22.30
C VAL A 71 -9.42 -0.03 -23.01
N SER A 72 -9.03 1.09 -22.40
CA SER A 72 -9.30 2.42 -22.93
C SER A 72 -8.22 2.97 -23.89
N LEU A 73 -7.23 2.14 -24.26
CA LEU A 73 -6.16 2.46 -25.22
C LEU A 73 -6.63 2.63 -26.69
N THR A 74 -7.93 2.54 -26.98
CA THR A 74 -8.47 2.62 -28.35
C THR A 74 -9.60 3.64 -28.48
N ALA A 75 -9.33 4.92 -28.28
CA ALA A 75 -10.20 5.99 -28.77
C ALA A 75 -9.42 7.29 -29.03
N CYS A 76 -8.61 7.29 -30.09
CA CYS A 76 -8.09 8.52 -30.67
C CYS A 76 -9.26 9.29 -31.32
N GLY A 77 -9.83 10.26 -30.62
CA GLY A 77 -10.82 11.21 -31.13
C GLY A 77 -10.34 12.63 -30.90
N GLY A 78 -9.76 13.24 -31.94
CA GLY A 78 -9.32 14.63 -31.94
C GLY A 78 -10.50 15.60 -31.84
N GLY A 79 -10.35 16.60 -30.98
CA GLY A 79 -11.27 17.71 -30.83
C GLY A 79 -10.57 18.81 -30.04
N ASP A 80 -10.25 19.91 -30.71
CA ASP A 80 -9.59 21.08 -30.16
C ASP A 80 -10.41 21.66 -29.01
N ALA A 81 -9.93 21.50 -27.77
CA ALA A 81 -10.43 22.19 -26.59
C ALA A 81 -9.53 23.39 -26.26
N ALA A 82 -10.03 24.31 -25.44
CA ALA A 82 -9.34 25.53 -25.02
C ALA A 82 -7.93 25.27 -24.43
N PRO A 83 -6.97 26.21 -24.50
CA PRO A 83 -5.56 25.97 -24.19
C PRO A 83 -5.29 25.43 -22.76
N ALA A 84 -6.12 25.76 -21.77
CA ALA A 84 -6.01 25.21 -20.41
C ALA A 84 -6.45 23.74 -20.33
N ASN A 85 -7.51 23.35 -21.04
CA ASN A 85 -7.95 21.95 -21.08
C ASN A 85 -6.95 21.06 -21.83
N ASN A 86 -6.23 21.60 -22.81
CA ASN A 86 -5.21 20.84 -23.52
C ASN A 86 -3.99 20.54 -22.65
N ALA A 87 -3.54 21.50 -21.82
CA ALA A 87 -2.42 21.29 -20.91
C ALA A 87 -2.70 20.16 -19.90
N VAL A 88 -3.86 20.21 -19.23
CA VAL A 88 -4.27 19.14 -18.28
C VAL A 88 -4.46 17.81 -19.00
N LYS A 89 -5.02 17.83 -20.22
CA LYS A 89 -5.20 16.62 -21.04
C LYS A 89 -3.88 15.97 -21.42
N ASP A 90 -2.90 16.75 -21.85
CA ASP A 90 -1.61 16.24 -22.28
C ASP A 90 -0.76 15.78 -21.09
N ASP A 91 -0.77 16.52 -19.99
CA ASP A 91 -0.13 16.12 -18.72
C ASP A 91 -0.75 14.82 -18.16
N LEU A 92 -2.09 14.70 -18.16
CA LEU A 92 -2.75 13.46 -17.71
C LEU A 92 -2.44 12.28 -18.63
N LYS A 93 -2.33 12.48 -19.94
CA LYS A 93 -1.92 11.41 -20.87
C LYS A 93 -0.49 10.97 -20.59
N ASP A 94 0.42 11.91 -20.36
CA ASP A 94 1.81 11.61 -20.01
C ASP A 94 1.87 10.84 -18.69
N TYR A 95 1.18 11.35 -17.67
CA TYR A 95 1.02 10.69 -16.38
C TYR A 95 0.57 9.25 -16.50
N ILE A 96 -0.51 8.99 -17.25
CA ILE A 96 -1.07 7.65 -17.39
C ILE A 96 -0.10 6.75 -18.17
N ASN A 97 0.34 7.19 -19.35
CA ASN A 97 1.02 6.31 -20.30
C ASN A 97 2.50 6.11 -20.02
N ASN A 98 3.18 7.11 -19.44
CA ASN A 98 4.63 7.11 -19.27
C ASN A 98 5.08 6.93 -17.83
N HIS A 99 4.18 7.08 -16.85
CA HIS A 99 4.50 6.94 -15.44
C HIS A 99 3.63 5.91 -14.71
N ALA A 100 2.30 6.09 -14.73
CA ALA A 100 1.40 5.25 -13.96
C ALA A 100 1.37 3.81 -14.50
N VAL A 101 1.12 3.62 -15.80
CA VAL A 101 1.02 2.28 -16.42
C VAL A 101 2.38 1.58 -16.51
N THR A 102 3.45 2.34 -16.72
CA THR A 102 4.81 1.81 -16.92
C THR A 102 5.49 1.45 -15.62
N ASN A 103 5.37 2.29 -14.58
CA ASN A 103 6.18 2.18 -13.36
C ASN A 103 5.30 1.96 -12.13
N PHE A 104 4.35 2.86 -11.86
CA PHE A 104 3.66 2.88 -10.56
C PHE A 104 2.72 1.69 -10.35
N VAL A 105 1.87 1.41 -11.34
CA VAL A 105 0.85 0.34 -11.26
C VAL A 105 1.49 -1.05 -11.19
N PRO A 106 2.48 -1.41 -12.03
CA PRO A 106 3.13 -2.72 -11.94
C PRO A 106 3.79 -2.99 -10.58
N LEU A 107 4.53 -2.02 -10.04
CA LEU A 107 5.15 -2.15 -8.72
C LEU A 107 4.10 -2.27 -7.61
N ASN A 108 3.05 -1.45 -7.70
CA ASN A 108 1.95 -1.48 -6.75
C ASN A 108 1.19 -2.81 -6.77
N GLU A 109 0.96 -3.37 -7.96
CA GLU A 109 0.29 -4.65 -8.15
C GLU A 109 1.09 -5.80 -7.52
N GLU A 110 2.41 -5.85 -7.75
CA GLU A 110 3.27 -6.87 -7.18
C GLU A 110 3.23 -6.86 -5.64
N ILE A 111 3.28 -5.66 -5.04
CA ILE A 111 3.18 -5.48 -3.58
C ILE A 111 1.86 -6.04 -3.06
N VAL A 112 0.74 -5.67 -3.69
CA VAL A 112 -0.59 -6.12 -3.29
C VAL A 112 -0.73 -7.63 -3.45
N ILE A 113 -0.27 -8.21 -4.56
CA ILE A 113 -0.33 -9.66 -4.79
C ILE A 113 0.44 -10.41 -3.71
N HIS A 114 1.69 -10.05 -3.45
CA HIS A 114 2.51 -10.72 -2.45
C HIS A 114 1.85 -10.67 -1.06
N TYR A 115 1.41 -9.48 -0.64
CA TYR A 115 0.71 -9.32 0.63
C TYR A 115 -0.52 -10.24 0.70
N THR A 116 -1.33 -10.23 -0.36
CA THR A 116 -2.55 -11.03 -0.48
C THR A 116 -2.29 -12.53 -0.36
N GLU A 117 -1.23 -13.02 -1.00
CA GLU A 117 -0.83 -14.41 -0.97
C GLU A 117 -0.30 -14.81 0.42
N ALA A 118 0.55 -13.99 1.02
CA ALA A 118 1.08 -14.23 2.37
C ALA A 118 -0.05 -14.33 3.39
N VAL A 119 -0.98 -13.38 3.33
CA VAL A 119 -2.17 -13.31 4.15
C VAL A 119 -3.04 -14.58 4.01
N GLN A 120 -3.11 -15.19 2.83
CA GLN A 120 -3.88 -16.43 2.60
C GLN A 120 -3.30 -17.67 3.25
N THR A 121 -1.98 -17.71 3.43
CA THR A 121 -1.32 -18.82 4.12
C THR A 121 -1.84 -18.93 5.57
N GLY A 122 -2.20 -17.78 6.16
CA GLY A 122 -2.50 -17.69 7.58
C GLY A 122 -1.31 -18.12 8.43
N ASP A 123 -0.09 -17.85 7.98
CA ASP A 123 1.15 -18.07 8.70
C ASP A 123 1.80 -16.69 8.99
N GLY A 124 2.02 -16.40 10.28
CA GLY A 124 2.56 -15.13 10.72
C GLY A 124 4.02 -14.91 10.32
N ASP A 125 4.82 -15.98 10.20
CA ASP A 125 6.23 -15.88 9.79
C ASP A 125 6.35 -15.64 8.28
N VAL A 126 5.46 -16.28 7.49
CA VAL A 126 5.34 -16.00 6.05
C VAL A 126 4.87 -14.56 5.83
N LEU A 127 3.84 -14.12 6.57
CA LEU A 127 3.35 -12.75 6.49
C LEU A 127 4.44 -11.73 6.86
N ALA A 128 5.16 -11.96 7.96
CA ALA A 128 6.24 -11.07 8.38
C ALA A 128 7.40 -11.03 7.36
N THR A 129 7.67 -12.13 6.66
CA THR A 129 8.69 -12.15 5.60
C THR A 129 8.24 -11.30 4.42
N VAL A 130 7.02 -11.51 3.94
CA VAL A 130 6.48 -10.77 2.79
C VAL A 130 6.32 -9.28 3.10
N LEU A 131 5.89 -8.90 4.30
CA LEU A 131 5.79 -7.48 4.67
C LEU A 131 7.15 -6.79 4.59
N LYS A 132 8.24 -7.44 5.02
CA LYS A 132 9.60 -6.88 4.90
C LYS A 132 10.03 -6.71 3.45
N GLU A 133 9.75 -7.70 2.60
CA GLU A 133 10.04 -7.63 1.17
C GLU A 133 9.22 -6.51 0.50
N ASN A 134 7.96 -6.36 0.88
CA ASN A 134 7.07 -5.32 0.38
C ASN A 134 7.47 -3.91 0.84
N LEU A 135 8.08 -3.75 2.02
CA LEU A 135 8.65 -2.46 2.41
C LEU A 135 9.79 -2.03 1.47
N ILE A 136 10.64 -2.96 1.04
CA ILE A 136 11.68 -2.67 0.04
C ILE A 136 11.05 -2.25 -1.30
N ARG A 137 9.96 -2.90 -1.70
CA ARG A 137 9.24 -2.59 -2.94
C ARG A 137 8.49 -1.25 -2.86
N ASN A 138 7.91 -0.92 -1.71
CA ASN A 138 7.34 0.40 -1.46
C ASN A 138 8.44 1.48 -1.58
N ALA A 139 9.65 1.25 -1.06
CA ALA A 139 10.75 2.20 -1.22
C ALA A 139 11.09 2.47 -2.70
N LEU A 140 11.13 1.42 -3.54
CA LEU A 140 11.31 1.58 -4.99
C LEU A 140 10.14 2.36 -5.62
N LEU A 141 8.90 2.07 -5.21
CA LEU A 141 7.74 2.82 -5.69
C LEU A 141 7.78 4.29 -5.26
N PHE A 142 8.27 4.61 -4.06
CA PHE A 142 8.48 5.99 -3.65
C PHE A 142 9.53 6.69 -4.50
N GLU A 143 10.65 6.04 -4.80
CA GLU A 143 11.67 6.64 -5.65
C GLU A 143 11.09 7.02 -7.02
N GLU A 144 10.29 6.14 -7.62
CA GLU A 144 9.59 6.41 -8.89
C GLU A 144 8.57 7.55 -8.77
N LEU A 145 7.80 7.60 -7.67
CA LEU A 145 6.81 8.65 -7.44
C LEU A 145 7.48 10.01 -7.18
N GLU A 146 8.54 10.05 -6.36
CA GLU A 146 9.29 11.28 -6.04
C GLU A 146 10.06 11.82 -7.24
N ALA A 147 10.50 10.96 -8.16
CA ALA A 147 11.22 11.35 -9.37
C ALA A 147 10.32 12.08 -10.39
N TYR A 148 9.01 11.94 -10.27
CA TYR A 148 8.05 12.52 -11.20
C TYR A 148 7.37 13.76 -10.59
N THR A 149 7.14 14.77 -11.42
CA THR A 149 6.45 16.00 -11.04
C THR A 149 5.49 16.39 -12.16
N PRO A 150 4.17 16.25 -11.94
CA PRO A 150 3.15 16.75 -12.85
C PRO A 150 3.32 18.21 -13.23
N GLU A 151 2.95 18.56 -14.46
CA GLU A 151 3.02 19.94 -14.95
C GLU A 151 1.83 20.79 -14.50
N THR A 152 0.69 20.16 -14.24
CA THR A 152 -0.57 20.81 -13.89
C THR A 152 -1.01 20.50 -12.46
N THR A 153 -1.71 21.43 -11.83
CA THR A 153 -2.19 21.29 -10.45
C THR A 153 -3.16 20.12 -10.32
N GLU A 154 -4.00 19.90 -11.33
CA GLU A 154 -5.01 18.84 -11.36
C GLU A 154 -4.37 17.44 -11.35
N VAL A 155 -3.33 17.25 -12.15
CA VAL A 155 -2.57 15.99 -12.18
C VAL A 155 -1.65 15.88 -10.94
N GLN A 156 -1.13 16.99 -10.43
CA GLN A 156 -0.41 17.02 -9.14
C GLN A 156 -1.29 16.54 -7.99
N GLU A 157 -2.54 16.98 -7.91
CA GLU A 157 -3.47 16.51 -6.89
C GLU A 157 -3.75 15.01 -7.03
N LEU A 158 -3.94 14.52 -8.26
CA LEU A 158 -4.12 13.09 -8.52
C LEU A 158 -2.90 12.27 -8.09
N HIS A 159 -1.70 12.73 -8.45
CA HIS A 159 -0.43 12.11 -8.06
C HIS A 159 -0.26 12.07 -6.53
N ASN A 160 -0.59 13.18 -5.84
CA ASN A 160 -0.49 13.27 -4.39
C ASN A 160 -1.40 12.27 -3.65
N ILE A 161 -2.60 11.98 -4.18
CA ILE A 161 -3.50 10.97 -3.60
C ILE A 161 -2.85 9.59 -3.67
N PHE A 162 -2.30 9.22 -4.84
CA PHE A 162 -1.60 7.94 -5.00
C PHE A 162 -0.37 7.84 -4.09
N PHE A 163 0.45 8.90 -4.06
CA PHE A 163 1.61 8.99 -3.17
C PHE A 163 1.20 8.77 -1.72
N LYS A 164 0.14 9.45 -1.27
CA LYS A 164 -0.35 9.33 0.10
C LYS A 164 -0.87 7.93 0.41
N ALA A 165 -1.55 7.28 -0.53
CA ALA A 165 -1.99 5.88 -0.36
C ALA A 165 -0.80 4.95 -0.10
N VAL A 166 0.28 5.09 -0.90
CA VAL A 166 1.51 4.30 -0.71
C VAL A 166 2.17 4.61 0.64
N GLU A 167 2.25 5.88 1.06
CA GLU A 167 2.78 6.31 2.38
C GLU A 167 2.04 5.63 3.52
N ILE A 168 0.71 5.66 3.51
CA ILE A 168 -0.08 5.05 4.57
C ILE A 168 0.08 3.53 4.58
N ARG A 169 0.10 2.88 3.42
CA ARG A 169 0.33 1.43 3.34
C ARG A 169 1.67 1.02 3.91
N GLU A 170 2.73 1.77 3.61
CA GLU A 170 4.06 1.48 4.16
C GLU A 170 4.04 1.51 5.68
N LEU A 171 3.46 2.58 6.26
CA LEU A 171 3.32 2.71 7.71
C LEU A 171 2.50 1.56 8.31
N ALA A 172 1.39 1.20 7.66
CA ALA A 172 0.57 0.08 8.10
C ALA A 172 1.35 -1.25 8.08
N TYR A 173 2.17 -1.50 7.06
CA TYR A 173 3.02 -2.70 7.01
C TYR A 173 4.08 -2.73 8.11
N VAL A 174 4.65 -1.57 8.47
CA VAL A 174 5.55 -1.45 9.62
C VAL A 174 4.81 -1.79 10.91
N ASP A 175 3.62 -1.25 11.12
CA ASP A 175 2.85 -1.49 12.35
C ASP A 175 2.39 -2.95 12.46
N ILE A 176 1.94 -3.57 11.37
CA ILE A 176 1.61 -5.00 11.34
C ILE A 176 2.85 -5.84 11.69
N LEU A 177 4.03 -5.50 11.16
CA LEU A 177 5.27 -6.18 11.50
C LEU A 177 5.64 -6.06 12.99
N LEU A 178 5.46 -4.87 13.57
CA LEU A 178 5.71 -4.65 14.99
C LEU A 178 4.76 -5.49 15.84
N VAL A 179 3.48 -5.48 15.51
CA VAL A 179 2.44 -6.23 16.22
C VAL A 179 2.61 -7.75 16.07
N LEU A 180 3.08 -8.24 14.92
CA LEU A 180 3.41 -9.66 14.71
C LEU A 180 4.59 -10.13 15.58
N THR A 181 5.51 -9.22 15.93
CA THR A 181 6.72 -9.54 16.70
C THR A 181 6.62 -9.17 18.18
N ASP A 182 5.65 -8.33 18.54
CA ASP A 182 5.39 -7.92 19.92
C ASP A 182 4.46 -8.89 20.64
N LEU A 183 4.99 -9.41 21.74
CA LEU A 183 4.33 -10.38 22.60
C LEU A 183 3.26 -9.81 23.51
N ASP A 184 3.29 -8.49 23.69
CA ASP A 184 2.39 -7.74 24.54
C ASP A 184 1.56 -6.73 23.74
N ALA A 185 1.52 -6.87 22.40
CA ALA A 185 0.61 -6.09 21.56
C ALA A 185 -0.84 -6.38 21.96
N GLU A 186 -1.60 -5.30 22.15
CA GLU A 186 -3.01 -5.36 22.50
C GLU A 186 -3.87 -5.43 21.23
N GLU A 187 -5.14 -5.82 21.38
CA GLU A 187 -6.07 -5.86 20.23
C GLU A 187 -6.26 -4.48 19.58
N GLU A 188 -6.13 -3.40 20.34
CA GLU A 188 -6.18 -2.03 19.84
C GLU A 188 -5.03 -1.71 18.88
N ASP A 189 -3.81 -2.19 19.18
CA ASP A 189 -2.64 -2.00 18.30
C ASP A 189 -2.81 -2.76 16.98
N ILE A 190 -3.39 -3.96 17.06
CA ILE A 190 -3.75 -4.75 15.87
C ILE A 190 -4.75 -3.97 15.01
N ASN A 191 -5.80 -3.41 15.62
CA ASN A 191 -6.85 -2.68 14.91
C ASN A 191 -6.32 -1.44 14.22
N ALA A 192 -5.53 -0.64 14.94
CA ALA A 192 -4.98 0.59 14.39
C ALA A 192 -4.16 0.32 13.12
N ALA A 193 -3.38 -0.76 13.10
CA ALA A 193 -2.59 -1.14 11.93
C ALA A 193 -3.46 -1.55 10.72
N PHE A 194 -4.59 -2.21 10.95
CA PHE A 194 -5.54 -2.56 9.88
C PHE A 194 -6.40 -1.36 9.43
N ASP A 195 -6.78 -0.46 10.33
CA ASP A 195 -7.48 0.77 10.00
C ASP A 195 -6.65 1.64 9.04
N MET A 196 -5.33 1.65 9.19
CA MET A 196 -4.42 2.33 8.26
C MET A 196 -4.39 1.66 6.88
N LEU A 197 -4.45 0.32 6.80
CA LEU A 197 -4.60 -0.35 5.50
C LEU A 197 -5.92 0.01 4.83
N ASP A 198 -7.01 0.09 5.59
CA ASP A 198 -8.31 0.52 5.08
C ASP A 198 -8.26 1.98 4.59
N GLU A 199 -7.57 2.88 5.29
CA GLU A 199 -7.35 4.26 4.86
C GLU A 199 -6.57 4.32 3.53
N SER A 200 -5.47 3.56 3.43
CA SER A 200 -4.71 3.43 2.19
C SER A 200 -5.58 2.93 1.02
N ASP A 201 -6.39 1.90 1.25
CA ASP A 201 -7.29 1.35 0.23
C ASP A 201 -8.31 2.40 -0.25
N ASN A 202 -8.86 3.17 0.68
CA ASN A 202 -9.81 4.24 0.35
C ASN A 202 -9.16 5.33 -0.53
N LEU A 203 -7.90 5.67 -0.29
CA LEU A 203 -7.15 6.61 -1.13
C LEU A 203 -6.86 6.05 -2.52
N PHE A 204 -6.57 4.74 -2.66
CA PHE A 204 -6.44 4.12 -3.98
C PHE A 204 -7.76 4.14 -4.77
N ILE A 205 -8.90 3.96 -4.07
CA ILE A 205 -10.24 4.09 -4.67
C ILE A 205 -10.50 5.54 -5.09
N GLU A 206 -10.16 6.51 -4.24
CA GLU A 206 -10.29 7.94 -4.55
C GLU A 206 -9.45 8.31 -5.78
N PHE A 207 -8.18 7.89 -5.81
CA PHE A 207 -7.28 8.07 -6.95
C PHE A 207 -7.90 7.54 -8.24
N SER A 208 -8.38 6.29 -8.23
CA SER A 208 -8.96 5.64 -9.41
C SER A 208 -10.21 6.39 -9.87
N THR A 209 -11.07 6.78 -8.94
CA THR A 209 -12.31 7.53 -9.21
C THR A 209 -12.01 8.90 -9.81
N LYS A 210 -11.03 9.63 -9.25
CA LYS A 210 -10.63 10.95 -9.74
C LYS A 210 -9.97 10.85 -11.12
N MET A 211 -9.10 9.87 -11.34
CA MET A 211 -8.49 9.62 -12.64
C MET A 211 -9.57 9.37 -13.69
N ASP A 212 -10.52 8.47 -13.44
CA ASP A 212 -11.60 8.14 -14.38
C ASP A 212 -12.48 9.36 -14.68
N ALA A 213 -12.79 10.18 -13.68
CA ALA A 213 -13.51 11.43 -13.87
C ALA A 213 -12.74 12.40 -14.79
N MET A 214 -11.44 12.63 -14.51
CA MET A 214 -10.61 13.52 -15.33
C MET A 214 -10.50 13.01 -16.77
N ARG A 215 -10.33 11.70 -16.96
CA ARG A 215 -10.28 11.10 -18.30
C ARG A 215 -11.57 11.35 -19.08
N LYS A 216 -12.71 11.11 -18.45
CA LYS A 216 -14.03 11.35 -19.06
C LYS A 216 -14.22 12.82 -19.43
N ASP A 217 -13.88 13.73 -18.53
CA ASP A 217 -14.06 15.17 -18.73
C ASP A 217 -13.15 15.73 -19.83
N LEU A 218 -11.97 15.13 -20.01
CA LEU A 218 -10.97 15.53 -21.02
C LEU A 218 -11.09 14.75 -22.34
N GLY A 219 -11.98 13.75 -22.40
CA GLY A 219 -12.17 12.88 -23.57
C GLY A 219 -10.94 12.02 -23.86
N LEU A 220 -10.53 11.23 -22.85
CA LEU A 220 -9.46 10.22 -22.86
C LEU A 220 -9.97 8.82 -22.52
#